data_AF-A0A960DRU2-F1
#
_entry.id   AF-A0A960DRU2-F1
#
_cell.length_a   1.000
_cell.length_b   1.000
_cell.length_c   1.000
_cell.angle_alpha   90.00
_cell.angle_beta   90.00
_cell.angle_gamma   90.00
#
_symmetry.space_group_name_H-M   'P 1'
#
loop_
_entity.id
_entity.type
_entity.pdbx_description
1 polymer ?
#
loop_
_entity_poly.entity_id
_entity_poly.type
_entity_poly.pdbx_seq_one_letter_code
_entity_poly.pdbx_strand_id
1 'polypeptide(L)' 'MIPPSTPGPPSRDDVLELLRAVVDPELGADIVSLGMVPSVEITPDGDVAVEIKLTIGGCPLRGQIQ' A
#
# COMPACT_ATOMS: atom_id res chain seq x y z
N MET A 1 -13.79 -24.87 -10.38
CA MET A 1 -12.48 -24.70 -11.06
C MET A 1 -12.43 -23.27 -11.55
N ILE A 2 -11.75 -22.38 -10.81
CA ILE A 2 -11.56 -20.98 -11.20
C ILE A 2 -10.20 -20.95 -11.88
N PRO A 3 -10.08 -20.56 -13.16
CA PRO A 3 -8.75 -20.32 -13.73
C PRO A 3 -8.09 -19.21 -12.90
N PRO A 4 -6.79 -19.27 -12.59
CA PRO A 4 -6.09 -18.06 -12.18
C PRO A 4 -6.14 -17.14 -13.40
N SER A 5 -7.08 -16.20 -13.40
CA SER A 5 -6.95 -15.01 -14.22
C SER A 5 -5.64 -14.39 -13.75
N THR A 6 -4.57 -14.59 -14.50
CA THR A 6 -3.36 -13.80 -14.35
C THR A 6 -3.64 -12.55 -15.17
N PRO A 7 -4.21 -11.46 -14.59
CA PRO A 7 -4.03 -10.18 -15.22
C PRO A 7 -2.52 -9.95 -15.34
N GLY A 8 -2.09 -9.25 -16.38
CA GLY A 8 -0.71 -8.79 -16.47
C GLY A 8 -0.29 -8.02 -15.21
N PRO A 9 0.99 -7.67 -15.08
CA PRO A 9 1.46 -6.91 -13.93
C PRO A 9 0.55 -5.70 -13.68
N PRO A 10 0.15 -5.46 -12.42
CA PRO A 10 -0.77 -4.36 -12.10
C PRO A 10 -0.19 -3.04 -12.60
N SER A 11 -1.04 -2.10 -12.98
CA SER A 11 -0.55 -0.76 -13.32
C SER A 11 -0.22 0.02 -12.05
N ARG A 12 0.59 1.07 -12.17
CA ARG A 12 0.88 1.97 -11.05
C ARG A 12 -0.39 2.58 -10.46
N ASP A 13 -1.37 2.90 -11.29
CA ASP A 13 -2.66 3.43 -10.84
C ASP A 13 -3.43 2.40 -10.02
N ASP A 14 -3.49 1.13 -10.45
CA ASP A 14 -4.16 0.07 -9.69
C ASP A 14 -3.55 -0.09 -8.29
N VAL A 15 -2.22 -0.05 -8.19
CA VAL A 15 -1.51 -0.12 -6.91
C VAL A 15 -1.83 1.09 -6.04
N LEU A 16 -1.84 2.30 -6.61
CA LEU A 16 -2.17 3.52 -5.86
C LEU A 16 -3.63 3.53 -5.38
N GLU A 17 -4.58 3.10 -6.21
CA GLU A 17 -5.99 2.96 -5.81
C GLU A 17 -6.15 2.00 -4.62
N LEU A 18 -5.43 0.88 -4.62
CA LEU A 18 -5.44 -0.05 -3.48
C LEU A 18 -4.81 0.56 -2.23
N LEU A 19 -3.72 1.32 -2.37
CA LEU A 19 -3.04 1.99 -1.27
C LEU A 19 -3.87 3.12 -0.64
N ARG A 20 -4.88 3.67 -1.33
CA ARG A 20 -5.83 4.64 -0.73
C ARG A 20 -6.63 4.07 0.44
N ALA A 21 -6.75 2.74 0.55
CA ALA A 21 -7.38 2.11 1.71
C ALA A 21 -6.52 2.20 2.98
N VAL A 22 -5.22 2.51 2.84
CA VAL A 22 -4.29 2.66 3.96
C VAL A 22 -4.33 4.12 4.44
N VAL A 23 -4.82 4.29 5.66
CA VAL A 23 -4.96 5.61 6.32
C VAL A 23 -3.82 5.80 7.31
N ASP A 24 -3.17 6.97 7.27
CA ASP A 24 -2.20 7.35 8.27
C ASP A 24 -2.92 7.59 9.62
N PRO A 25 -2.57 6.88 10.70
CA PRO A 25 -3.30 6.94 11.96
C PRO A 25 -3.15 8.29 12.68
N GLU A 26 -2.09 9.05 12.39
CA GLU A 26 -1.82 10.34 13.02
C GLU A 26 -2.55 11.47 12.29
N LEU A 27 -2.57 11.43 10.96
CA LEU A 27 -3.19 12.47 10.12
C LEU A 27 -4.64 12.16 9.74
N GLY A 28 -5.09 10.91 9.87
CA GLY A 28 -6.46 10.50 9.58
C GLY A 28 -6.85 10.56 8.09
N ALA A 29 -5.86 10.60 7.19
CA ALA A 29 -6.06 10.66 5.74
C ALA A 29 -5.25 9.57 5.03
N ASP A 30 -5.59 9.26 3.79
CA ASP A 30 -4.94 8.19 3.05
C ASP A 30 -3.51 8.56 2.61
N ILE A 31 -2.62 7.57 2.63
CA ILE A 31 -1.20 7.76 2.35
C ILE A 31 -0.91 8.23 0.92
N VAL A 32 -1.84 8.04 -0.02
CA VAL A 32 -1.70 8.42 -1.43
C VAL A 32 -2.01 9.91 -1.60
N SER A 33 -3.12 10.38 -1.05
CA SER A 33 -3.51 11.80 -1.03
C SER A 33 -2.54 12.65 -0.22
N LEU A 34 -1.95 12.08 0.83
CA LEU A 34 -0.89 12.73 1.61
C LEU A 34 0.46 12.79 0.88
N GLY A 35 0.60 12.17 -0.28
CA GLY A 35 1.86 12.11 -1.03
C GLY A 35 2.96 11.33 -0.30
N MET A 36 2.58 10.38 0.56
CA MET A 36 3.50 9.55 1.35
C MET A 36 4.02 8.34 0.58
N VAL A 37 3.63 8.16 -0.69
CA VAL A 37 4.09 7.08 -1.58
C VAL A 37 5.06 7.65 -2.63
N PRO A 38 6.35 7.87 -2.28
CA PRO A 38 7.34 8.44 -3.20
C PRO A 38 7.68 7.54 -4.39
N SER A 39 7.64 6.21 -4.22
CA SER A 39 8.03 5.28 -5.27
C SER A 39 7.14 4.04 -5.30
N VAL A 40 6.82 3.60 -6.52
CA VAL A 40 6.13 2.34 -6.84
C VAL A 40 6.87 1.73 -8.02
N GLU A 41 7.52 0.61 -7.80
CA GLU A 41 8.22 -0.16 -8.83
C GLU A 41 7.47 -1.46 -9.08
N ILE A 42 7.18 -1.72 -10.36
CA ILE A 42 6.43 -2.91 -10.78
C ILE A 42 7.32 -3.69 -11.73
N THR A 43 7.65 -4.91 -11.34
CA THR A 43 8.48 -5.81 -12.13
C THR A 43 7.62 -6.54 -13.20
N PRO A 44 8.23 -6.97 -14.32
CA PRO A 44 7.52 -7.73 -15.35
C PRO A 44 7.00 -9.09 -14.87
N ASP A 45 7.58 -9.65 -13.80
CA ASP A 45 7.12 -10.88 -13.13
C ASP A 45 5.90 -10.66 -12.22
N GLY A 46 5.50 -9.39 -12.00
CA GLY A 46 4.32 -9.03 -11.21
C GLY A 46 4.62 -8.66 -9.75
N ASP A 47 5.89 -8.68 -9.32
CA ASP A 47 6.27 -8.15 -8.02
C ASP A 47 6.14 -6.62 -7.98
N VAL A 48 5.55 -6.12 -6.91
CA VAL A 48 5.34 -4.69 -6.66
C VAL A 48 6.12 -4.28 -5.42
N ALA A 49 7.07 -3.36 -5.58
CA ALA A 49 7.79 -2.72 -4.49
C ALA A 49 7.26 -1.29 -4.28
N VAL A 50 6.90 -0.95 -3.04
CA VAL A 50 6.33 0.34 -2.68
C VAL A 50 7.13 0.94 -1.53
N GLU A 51 7.59 2.18 -1.70
CA GLU A 51 8.17 2.97 -0.61
C GLU A 51 7.09 3.85 0.01
N ILE A 52 6.97 3.84 1.35
CA ILE A 52 5.96 4.60 2.10
C ILE A 52 6.62 5.39 3.23
N LYS A 53 6.29 6.68 3.35
CA LYS A 53 6.72 7.58 4.42
C LYS A 53 5.63 7.73 5.48
N LEU A 54 5.34 6.64 6.20
CA LEU A 54 4.29 6.64 7.21
C LEU A 54 4.69 7.48 8.43
N THR A 55 3.81 8.36 8.89
CA THR A 55 4.06 9.15 10.10
C THR A 55 3.56 8.33 11.28
N ILE A 56 4.39 7.42 11.77
CA ILE A 56 4.12 6.72 13.03
C ILE A 56 5.08 7.22 14.10
N GLY A 57 4.63 8.21 14.87
CA GLY A 57 5.18 8.47 16.21
C GLY A 57 5.01 7.19 17.01
N GLY A 58 6.12 6.55 17.38
CA GLY A 58 6.12 5.12 17.67
C GLY A 58 5.04 4.65 18.66
N CYS A 59 4.25 3.67 18.23
CA CYS A 59 3.99 2.49 19.05
C CYS A 59 3.44 1.34 18.16
N PRO A 60 4.14 0.20 18.10
CA PRO A 60 3.67 -0.97 17.41
C PRO A 60 2.67 -1.64 18.34
N LEU A 61 1.38 -1.62 18.02
CA LEU A 61 0.47 -2.73 18.33
C LEU A 61 0.69 -3.44 19.71
N ARG A 62 0.80 -2.69 20.80
CA ARG A 62 1.02 -3.25 22.15
C ARG A 62 -0.31 -3.34 22.88
N GLY A 63 -1.30 -4.05 22.33
CA GLY A 63 -2.61 -4.08 22.99
C GLY A 63 -3.77 -4.85 22.38
N GLN A 64 -3.61 -5.72 21.38
CA GLN A 64 -4.73 -6.55 20.90
C GLN A 64 -4.32 -8.00 20.65
N ILE A 65 -3.76 -8.63 21.68
CA ILE A 65 -3.96 -10.06 21.94
C ILE A 65 -4.16 -10.25 23.45
N GLN A 66 -5.38 -10.56 23.87
CA GLN A 66 -5.65 -11.24 25.14
C GLN A 66 -6.86 -12.14 24.96
#